data_AF-A0A1E1WHY5-F1
#
_entry.id   AF-A0A1E1WHY5-F1
#
_cell.length_a   1.000
_cell.length_b   1.000
_cell.length_c   1.000
_cell.angle_alpha   90.00
_cell.angle_beta   90.00
_cell.angle_gamma   90.00
#
_symmetry.space_group_name_H-M   'P 1'
#
loop_
_entity.id
_entity.type
_entity.pdbx_description
1 polymer ?
#
loop_
_entity_poly.entity_id
_entity_poly.type
_entity_poly.pdbx_seq_one_letter_code
_entity_poly.pdbx_strand_id
1 'polypeptide(L)'
;LETSGRRAHSPWPYSVVATHWPGTWQPALLQPKCEVAIRYQAVRAGGGCSLKVQLSPVLLLCNASPISLTLRAHDAAPMCKLEPGTVISPPSIVLKKPFFMSVEIVRETFVSNQLEVCTEDPGRYGTPGQGQVAIDHPATFAIQCNQKVAIINLHYEIKEDINILGLTSAFVFVNNTRKDLLVAATAVPKGGDRELILRPKTFKLVAPNRPGSFQSIPLCKFWLRERWRGGNVSELLLFLNITLSSSHLPAYAAAPIRLGITPNRRPIALSDGNTHSMPVVVTQHKHEGRWVVTVADDPCPQFVIHNQSQTTVAVGQPIDTDDNAFHVQVAPECPDSQWYCTLPPQAVTHYSTPGYC
;
A
#
# COMPACT_ATOMS: atom_id res chain seq x y z
N LEU A 1 43.26 -0.91 5.59
CA LEU A 1 43.21 -2.19 4.85
C LEU A 1 41.83 -2.86 4.89
N GLU A 2 40.94 -2.50 5.82
CA GLU A 2 39.56 -2.99 5.85
C GLU A 2 38.71 -2.54 4.65
N THR A 3 39.11 -1.49 3.95
CA THR A 3 38.46 -0.95 2.75
C THR A 3 39.06 -1.48 1.43
N SER A 4 39.82 -2.58 1.44
CA SER A 4 40.26 -3.20 0.18
C SER A 4 39.04 -3.77 -0.56
N GLY A 5 38.99 -3.69 -1.90
CA GLY A 5 37.84 -4.14 -2.69
C GLY A 5 37.43 -5.62 -2.48
N ARG A 6 38.29 -6.44 -1.88
CA ARG A 6 37.99 -7.83 -1.50
C ARG A 6 37.20 -7.98 -0.18
N ARG A 7 37.18 -6.95 0.67
CA ARG A 7 36.49 -6.92 1.98
C ARG A 7 35.55 -5.73 2.14
N ALA A 8 35.30 -5.00 1.05
CA ALA A 8 34.37 -3.88 1.05
C ALA A 8 32.95 -4.42 1.25
N HIS A 9 32.48 -4.37 2.50
CA HIS A 9 31.09 -4.58 2.87
C HIS A 9 30.42 -3.23 2.97
N SER A 10 29.25 -3.11 2.35
CA SER A 10 28.44 -1.92 2.42
C SER A 10 27.07 -2.33 2.97
N PRO A 11 26.53 -1.66 4.01
CA PRO A 11 25.16 -1.87 4.53
C PRO A 11 24.08 -1.42 3.52
N TRP A 12 24.08 -2.10 2.39
CA TRP A 12 23.20 -1.94 1.24
C TRP A 12 21.82 -2.58 1.48
N PRO A 13 20.70 -2.02 0.96
CA PRO A 13 20.55 -0.73 0.31
C PRO A 13 20.42 0.44 1.28
N TYR A 14 21.00 1.56 0.90
CA TYR A 14 20.89 2.83 1.60
C TYR A 14 19.66 3.59 1.12
N SER A 15 18.47 3.08 1.41
CA SER A 15 17.24 3.64 0.85
C SER A 15 16.15 3.78 1.89
N VAL A 16 15.28 4.78 1.74
CA VAL A 16 14.01 4.84 2.47
C VAL A 16 13.20 3.54 2.31
N VAL A 17 13.33 2.86 1.16
CA VAL A 17 12.63 1.59 0.93
C VAL A 17 13.36 0.37 1.49
N ALA A 18 14.56 0.53 2.06
CA ALA A 18 15.34 -0.59 2.59
C ALA A 18 14.61 -1.30 3.75
N THR A 19 13.98 -0.52 4.64
CA THR A 19 13.16 -1.00 5.77
C THR A 19 11.78 -1.50 5.33
N HIS A 20 11.40 -1.24 4.07
CA HIS A 20 10.08 -1.61 3.55
C HIS A 20 10.05 -3.04 3.04
N TRP A 21 11.21 -3.62 2.72
CA TRP A 21 11.36 -5.03 2.35
C TRP A 21 11.70 -5.86 3.59
N PRO A 22 10.86 -6.84 3.98
CA PRO A 22 11.11 -7.65 5.17
C PRO A 22 12.14 -8.76 4.95
N GLY A 23 12.54 -9.03 3.70
CA GLY A 23 13.47 -10.09 3.34
C GLY A 23 14.91 -9.59 3.19
N THR A 24 15.80 -10.52 2.82
CA THR A 24 17.17 -10.16 2.43
C THR A 24 17.15 -9.55 1.04
N TRP A 25 17.83 -8.42 0.87
CA TRP A 25 18.05 -7.81 -0.43
C TRP A 25 19.05 -8.63 -1.25
N GLN A 26 18.76 -8.79 -2.54
CA GLN A 26 19.63 -9.50 -3.47
C GLN A 26 20.04 -8.58 -4.63
N PRO A 27 21.32 -8.63 -5.06
CA PRO A 27 21.69 -8.03 -6.32
C PRO A 27 20.99 -8.79 -7.45
N ALA A 28 20.53 -8.08 -8.48
CA ALA A 28 20.02 -8.76 -9.66
C ALA A 28 21.12 -9.53 -10.38
N LEU A 29 20.83 -10.80 -10.72
CA LEU A 29 21.75 -11.70 -11.43
C LEU A 29 22.03 -11.24 -12.87
N LEU A 30 21.04 -10.58 -13.49
CA LEU A 30 21.14 -10.01 -14.82
C LEU A 30 20.93 -8.49 -14.69
N GLN A 31 21.97 -7.72 -14.98
CA GLN A 31 21.87 -6.26 -15.01
C GLN A 31 22.08 -5.74 -16.42
N PRO A 32 21.38 -4.67 -16.83
CA PRO A 32 21.74 -3.94 -18.04
C PRO A 32 23.14 -3.33 -17.87
N LYS A 33 23.71 -2.80 -18.96
CA LYS A 33 24.95 -2.03 -18.88
C LYS A 33 24.77 -0.90 -17.85
N CYS A 34 25.64 -0.88 -16.85
CA CYS A 34 25.61 0.05 -15.73
C CYS A 34 26.52 1.24 -16.01
N GLU A 35 26.01 2.45 -15.76
CA GLU A 35 26.80 3.67 -15.75
C GLU A 35 27.35 3.91 -14.33
N VAL A 36 28.66 4.13 -14.25
CA VAL A 36 29.38 4.28 -12.99
C VAL A 36 30.04 5.64 -12.94
N ALA A 37 29.79 6.40 -11.87
CA ALA A 37 30.52 7.60 -11.52
C ALA A 37 31.87 7.22 -10.89
N ILE A 38 32.95 7.80 -11.41
CA ILE A 38 34.31 7.57 -10.94
C ILE A 38 34.77 8.82 -10.20
N ARG A 39 35.20 8.65 -8.94
CA ARG A 39 35.73 9.74 -8.12
C ARG A 39 37.12 9.41 -7.62
N TYR A 40 37.98 10.41 -7.67
CA TYR A 40 39.36 10.31 -7.26
C TYR A 40 39.58 11.17 -6.01
N GLN A 41 40.03 10.55 -4.92
CA GLN A 41 40.33 11.22 -3.67
C GLN A 41 41.81 11.01 -3.32
N ALA A 42 42.53 12.10 -3.03
CA ALA A 42 43.91 12.00 -2.57
C ALA A 42 43.95 11.38 -1.17
N VAL A 43 44.72 10.31 -0.99
CA VAL A 43 44.90 9.68 0.33
C VAL A 43 46.19 10.22 0.94
N ARG A 44 46.06 11.18 1.86
CA ARG A 44 47.20 11.74 2.60
C ARG A 44 47.56 10.92 3.85
N ALA A 45 47.70 9.60 3.69
CA ALA A 45 48.19 8.75 4.78
C ALA A 45 49.71 8.53 4.60
N GLY A 46 50.52 9.17 5.46
CA GLY A 46 51.93 8.81 5.65
C GLY A 46 52.93 9.20 4.55
N GLY A 47 52.67 10.24 3.76
CA GLY A 47 53.67 10.77 2.79
C GLY A 47 53.74 10.04 1.44
N GLY A 48 52.82 9.12 1.14
CA GLY A 48 52.75 8.45 -0.17
C GLY A 48 51.80 9.13 -1.18
N CYS A 49 52.11 9.00 -2.48
CA CYS A 49 51.28 9.45 -3.61
C CYS A 49 50.17 8.44 -3.95
N SER A 50 49.32 8.09 -2.98
CA SER A 50 48.24 7.13 -3.18
C SER A 50 46.92 7.83 -3.49
N LEU A 51 46.17 7.26 -4.44
CA LEU A 51 44.88 7.79 -4.85
C LEU A 51 43.78 6.76 -4.60
N LYS A 52 42.74 7.17 -3.87
CA LYS A 52 41.54 6.36 -3.64
C LYS A 52 40.58 6.59 -4.79
N VAL A 53 40.25 5.51 -5.49
CA VAL A 53 39.20 5.50 -6.50
C VAL A 53 37.92 5.02 -5.83
N GLN A 54 36.85 5.82 -5.93
CA GLN A 54 35.50 5.42 -5.55
C GLN A 54 34.66 5.25 -6.81
N LEU A 55 34.05 4.08 -6.94
CA LEU A 55 33.16 3.71 -8.03
C LEU A 55 31.75 3.59 -7.45
N SER A 56 30.82 4.37 -7.99
CA SER A 56 29.42 4.37 -7.54
C SER A 56 28.48 4.30 -8.76
N PRO A 57 27.43 3.47 -8.74
CA PRO A 57 26.43 3.49 -9.80
C PRO A 57 25.76 4.87 -9.85
N VAL A 58 25.42 5.35 -11.05
CA VAL A 58 24.75 6.64 -11.21
C VAL A 58 23.29 6.58 -10.74
N LEU A 59 22.64 5.43 -10.99
CA LEU A 59 21.25 5.16 -10.65
C LEU A 59 21.08 3.74 -10.13
N LEU A 60 20.23 3.62 -9.13
CA LEU A 60 19.77 2.38 -8.55
C LEU A 60 18.25 2.33 -8.59
N LEU A 61 17.69 1.17 -8.92
CA LEU A 61 16.26 0.91 -8.81
C LEU A 61 16.06 -0.30 -7.90
N CYS A 62 15.36 -0.08 -6.77
CA CYS A 62 15.12 -1.04 -5.71
C CYS A 62 13.64 -1.47 -5.71
N ASN A 63 13.36 -2.77 -5.71
CA ASN A 63 11.99 -3.28 -5.61
C ASN A 63 11.70 -3.87 -4.23
N ALA A 64 11.14 -3.06 -3.33
CA ALA A 64 10.63 -3.49 -2.02
C ALA A 64 9.17 -3.98 -2.08
N SER A 65 8.54 -3.97 -3.26
CA SER A 65 7.18 -4.45 -3.44
C SER A 65 7.14 -6.00 -3.60
N PRO A 66 6.04 -6.67 -3.22
CA PRO A 66 5.87 -8.12 -3.37
C PRO A 66 5.51 -8.54 -4.81
N ILE A 67 5.68 -7.66 -5.80
CA ILE A 67 5.33 -7.92 -7.20
C ILE A 67 6.57 -7.75 -8.06
N SER A 68 6.82 -8.70 -8.96
CA SER A 68 7.84 -8.57 -9.99
C SER A 68 7.42 -7.52 -11.01
N LEU A 69 8.32 -6.59 -11.30
CA LEU A 69 8.05 -5.44 -12.17
C LEU A 69 9.09 -5.41 -13.29
N THR A 70 8.70 -4.89 -14.45
CA THR A 70 9.62 -4.66 -15.57
C THR A 70 9.65 -3.18 -15.87
N LEU A 71 10.84 -2.58 -15.79
CA LEU A 71 11.10 -1.22 -16.24
C LEU A 71 11.07 -1.18 -17.76
N ARG A 72 10.37 -0.19 -18.32
CA ARG A 72 10.27 0.03 -19.76
C ARG A 72 10.70 1.45 -20.10
N ALA A 73 11.38 1.60 -21.23
CA ALA A 73 11.83 2.89 -21.74
C ALA A 73 10.65 3.75 -22.25
N HIS A 74 10.94 5.00 -22.62
CA HIS A 74 9.96 5.96 -23.17
C HIS A 74 9.18 5.49 -24.42
N ASP A 75 9.76 4.57 -25.19
CA ASP A 75 9.15 3.90 -26.35
C ASP A 75 8.39 2.62 -25.96
N ALA A 76 8.21 2.41 -24.66
CA ALA A 76 7.66 1.21 -24.05
C ALA A 76 8.44 -0.08 -24.36
N ALA A 77 9.71 -0.04 -24.77
CA ALA A 77 10.54 -1.24 -24.87
C ALA A 77 10.94 -1.76 -23.47
N PRO A 78 10.89 -3.08 -23.19
CA PRO A 78 11.31 -3.62 -21.91
C PRO A 78 12.84 -3.46 -21.75
N MET A 79 13.26 -2.92 -20.61
CA MET A 79 14.68 -2.68 -20.32
C MET A 79 15.24 -3.75 -19.37
N CYS A 80 14.58 -3.94 -18.23
CA CYS A 80 15.05 -4.85 -17.19
C CYS A 80 13.91 -5.28 -16.26
N LYS A 81 14.03 -6.50 -15.75
CA LYS A 81 13.10 -7.09 -14.78
C LYS A 81 13.63 -6.92 -13.36
N LEU A 82 12.74 -6.63 -12.44
CA LEU A 82 12.98 -6.43 -11.02
C LEU A 82 12.12 -7.40 -10.22
N GLU A 83 12.75 -8.43 -9.67
CA GLU A 83 12.09 -9.32 -8.73
C GLU A 83 11.92 -8.65 -7.35
N PRO A 84 10.97 -9.09 -6.52
CA PRO A 84 10.85 -8.61 -5.14
C PRO A 84 12.17 -8.77 -4.37
N GLY A 85 12.57 -7.73 -3.63
CA GLY A 85 13.82 -7.72 -2.88
C GLY A 85 15.07 -7.58 -3.72
N THR A 86 14.96 -7.16 -4.99
CA THR A 86 16.13 -6.96 -5.86
C THR A 86 16.49 -5.50 -6.08
N VAL A 87 17.78 -5.27 -6.29
CA VAL A 87 18.31 -4.00 -6.78
C VAL A 87 19.01 -4.19 -8.11
N ILE A 88 18.75 -3.29 -9.03
CA ILE A 88 19.44 -3.17 -10.32
C ILE A 88 20.04 -1.77 -10.48
N SER A 89 21.02 -1.63 -11.38
CA SER A 89 21.45 -0.32 -11.90
C SER A 89 20.97 -0.16 -13.34
N PRO A 90 19.81 0.49 -13.58
CA PRO A 90 19.31 0.73 -14.93
C PRO A 90 20.05 1.91 -15.61
N PRO A 91 19.92 2.05 -16.94
CA PRO A 91 20.48 3.19 -17.67
C PRO A 91 20.00 4.54 -17.12
N SER A 92 20.90 5.53 -17.03
CA SER A 92 20.61 6.83 -16.40
C SER A 92 19.59 7.68 -17.18
N ILE A 93 19.30 7.32 -18.44
CA ILE A 93 18.29 7.97 -19.28
C ILE A 93 16.91 8.01 -18.62
N VAL A 94 16.62 7.08 -17.71
CA VAL A 94 15.38 7.01 -16.91
C VAL A 94 15.18 8.26 -16.03
N LEU A 95 16.26 8.96 -15.66
CA LEU A 95 16.20 10.22 -14.91
C LEU A 95 15.87 11.43 -15.79
N LYS A 96 16.03 11.31 -17.12
CA LYS A 96 15.92 12.44 -18.06
C LYS A 96 14.78 12.28 -19.06
N LYS A 97 14.21 11.09 -19.16
CA LYS A 97 13.12 10.76 -20.06
C LYS A 97 12.04 10.03 -19.29
N PRO A 98 10.78 10.17 -19.71
CA PRO A 98 9.71 9.38 -19.15
C PRO A 98 9.92 7.87 -19.36
N PHE A 99 9.34 7.09 -18.47
CA PHE A 99 9.44 5.63 -18.47
C PHE A 99 8.11 5.01 -18.01
N PHE A 100 8.02 3.69 -18.06
CA PHE A 100 6.85 2.96 -17.60
C PHE A 100 7.26 1.77 -16.75
N MET A 101 6.37 1.36 -15.85
CA MET A 101 6.47 0.09 -15.14
C MET A 101 5.44 -0.88 -15.71
N SER A 102 5.80 -2.14 -15.81
CA SER A 102 4.87 -3.18 -16.25
C SER A 102 4.90 -4.40 -15.36
N VAL A 103 3.78 -5.11 -15.32
CA VAL A 103 3.66 -6.43 -14.70
C VAL A 103 3.31 -7.42 -15.80
N GLU A 104 4.04 -8.53 -15.83
CA GLU A 104 3.69 -9.67 -16.66
C GLU A 104 2.88 -10.66 -15.83
N ILE A 105 1.66 -10.96 -16.28
CA ILE A 105 0.81 -11.97 -15.65
C ILE A 105 0.53 -13.04 -16.70
N VAL A 106 1.04 -14.23 -16.46
CA VAL A 106 0.97 -15.38 -17.37
C VAL A 106 1.69 -15.08 -18.69
N ARG A 107 1.01 -14.47 -19.67
CA ARG A 107 1.57 -14.09 -20.98
C ARG A 107 1.11 -12.70 -21.44
N GLU A 108 0.41 -11.98 -20.57
CA GLU A 108 -0.08 -10.63 -20.85
C GLU A 108 0.77 -9.63 -20.09
N THR A 109 1.18 -8.57 -20.79
CA THR A 109 1.93 -7.45 -20.20
C THR A 109 0.96 -6.30 -19.96
N PHE A 110 0.90 -5.86 -18.70
CA PHE A 110 0.12 -4.69 -18.29
C PHE A 110 1.07 -3.55 -17.95
N VAL A 111 0.80 -2.36 -18.45
CA VAL A 111 1.70 -1.21 -18.36
C VAL A 111 1.04 -0.11 -17.52
N SER A 112 1.83 0.59 -16.71
CA SER A 112 1.41 1.77 -15.97
C SER A 112 1.15 2.95 -16.90
N ASN A 113 0.61 4.03 -16.33
CA ASN A 113 0.79 5.35 -16.94
C ASN A 113 2.27 5.74 -17.01
N GLN A 114 2.56 6.76 -17.81
CA GLN A 114 3.88 7.35 -17.92
C GLN A 114 4.34 7.89 -16.56
N LEU A 115 5.58 7.59 -16.20
CA LEU A 115 6.27 8.06 -15.01
C LEU A 115 7.48 8.89 -15.41
N GLU A 116 7.83 9.88 -14.60
CA GLU A 116 8.96 10.77 -14.87
C GLU A 116 9.58 11.28 -13.57
N VAL A 117 10.89 11.48 -13.56
CA VAL A 117 11.58 12.16 -12.45
C VAL A 117 11.53 13.66 -12.71
N CYS A 118 11.05 14.44 -11.74
CA CYS A 118 10.99 15.89 -11.86
C CYS A 118 12.39 16.48 -12.14
N THR A 119 12.48 17.32 -13.17
CA THR A 119 13.71 18.08 -13.47
C THR A 119 13.91 19.25 -12.52
N GLU A 120 12.80 19.82 -12.04
CA GLU A 120 12.78 20.93 -11.08
C GLU A 120 12.25 20.43 -9.74
N ASP A 121 12.89 20.83 -8.65
CA ASP A 121 12.43 20.49 -7.30
C ASP A 121 11.13 21.26 -7.02
N PRO A 122 9.99 20.58 -6.79
CA PRO A 122 8.73 21.24 -6.43
C PRO A 122 8.83 22.01 -5.10
N GLY A 123 9.89 21.78 -4.32
CA GLY A 123 10.07 22.33 -2.99
C GLY A 123 9.12 21.70 -1.98
N ARG A 124 9.18 22.17 -0.73
CA ARG A 124 8.46 21.56 0.39
C ARG A 124 6.93 21.60 0.26
N TYR A 125 6.39 22.62 -0.39
CA TYR A 125 4.95 22.85 -0.51
C TYR A 125 4.42 22.63 -1.93
N GLY A 126 5.31 22.43 -2.91
CA GLY A 126 4.88 22.07 -4.25
C GLY A 126 4.34 20.66 -4.29
N THR A 127 3.48 20.41 -5.27
CA THR A 127 2.96 19.08 -5.55
C THR A 127 3.40 18.71 -6.97
N PRO A 128 4.20 17.64 -7.17
CA PRO A 128 4.53 17.17 -8.50
C PRO A 128 3.29 16.90 -9.34
N GLY A 129 3.45 17.00 -10.66
CA GLY A 129 2.43 16.57 -11.60
C GLY A 129 2.10 15.09 -11.47
N GLN A 130 0.98 14.67 -12.06
CA GLN A 130 0.60 13.26 -12.05
C GLN A 130 1.68 12.38 -12.72
N GLY A 131 2.07 11.29 -12.05
CA GLY A 131 3.11 10.38 -12.55
C GLY A 131 4.53 10.90 -12.36
N GLN A 132 4.71 12.13 -11.87
CA GLN A 132 6.01 12.68 -11.59
C GLN A 132 6.45 12.34 -10.16
N VAL A 133 7.69 11.90 -10.02
CA VAL A 133 8.35 11.65 -8.73
C VAL A 133 9.42 12.69 -8.48
N ALA A 134 9.49 13.21 -7.26
CA ALA A 134 10.55 14.11 -6.82
C ALA A 134 11.09 13.67 -5.46
N ILE A 135 12.19 14.29 -5.03
CA ILE A 135 12.76 14.09 -3.70
C ILE A 135 11.69 14.45 -2.66
N ASP A 136 11.51 13.60 -1.64
CA ASP A 136 10.48 13.71 -0.59
C ASP A 136 9.01 13.66 -1.06
N HIS A 137 8.77 13.56 -2.37
CA HIS A 137 7.43 13.50 -2.97
C HIS A 137 7.24 12.19 -3.75
N PRO A 138 6.86 11.09 -3.08
CA PRO A 138 6.66 9.81 -3.75
C PRO A 138 5.44 9.86 -4.67
N ALA A 139 5.56 9.23 -5.83
CA ALA A 139 4.47 9.10 -6.79
C ALA A 139 3.72 7.77 -6.58
N THR A 140 2.42 7.84 -6.31
CA THR A 140 1.56 6.65 -6.32
C THR A 140 1.03 6.42 -7.72
N PHE A 141 1.26 5.22 -8.27
CA PHE A 141 0.80 4.84 -9.60
C PHE A 141 0.08 3.49 -9.58
N ALA A 142 -0.67 3.23 -10.64
CA ALA A 142 -1.40 1.99 -10.82
C ALA A 142 -1.03 1.28 -12.13
N ILE A 143 -1.12 -0.04 -12.09
CA ILE A 143 -1.06 -0.92 -13.26
C ILE A 143 -2.37 -1.73 -13.29
N GLN A 144 -3.21 -1.48 -14.28
CA GLN A 144 -4.46 -2.22 -14.45
C GLN A 144 -4.18 -3.59 -15.04
N CYS A 145 -4.52 -4.64 -14.29
CA CYS A 145 -4.30 -6.05 -14.63
C CYS A 145 -5.64 -6.78 -14.76
N ASN A 146 -6.34 -6.62 -15.89
CA ASN A 146 -7.68 -7.17 -16.12
C ASN A 146 -8.68 -6.78 -15.00
N GLN A 147 -9.07 -7.75 -14.16
CA GLN A 147 -9.99 -7.55 -13.02
C GLN A 147 -9.27 -7.16 -11.71
N LYS A 148 -8.00 -6.78 -11.80
CA LYS A 148 -7.18 -6.34 -10.67
C LYS A 148 -6.48 -5.04 -11.02
N VAL A 149 -6.06 -4.30 -10.00
CA VAL A 149 -5.15 -3.16 -10.15
C VAL A 149 -4.03 -3.31 -9.14
N ALA A 150 -2.79 -3.16 -9.61
CA ALA A 150 -1.63 -3.08 -8.75
C ALA A 150 -1.40 -1.61 -8.37
N ILE A 151 -1.29 -1.30 -7.08
CA ILE A 151 -1.07 0.07 -6.58
C ILE A 151 0.27 0.12 -5.84
N ILE A 152 1.16 0.97 -6.33
CA ILE A 152 2.59 0.99 -5.97
C ILE A 152 3.02 2.45 -5.78
N ASN A 153 3.93 2.68 -4.85
CA ASN A 153 4.62 3.95 -4.69
C ASN A 153 6.02 3.86 -5.30
N LEU A 154 6.38 4.91 -6.02
CA LEU A 154 7.74 5.20 -6.48
C LEU A 154 8.32 6.32 -5.62
N HIS A 155 9.43 6.05 -4.96
CA HIS A 155 10.21 7.01 -4.20
C HIS A 155 11.43 7.43 -5.01
N TYR A 156 11.86 8.67 -4.84
CA TYR A 156 13.13 9.17 -5.37
C TYR A 156 13.93 9.81 -4.24
N GLU A 157 15.20 9.44 -4.15
CA GLU A 157 16.15 9.98 -3.18
C GLU A 157 17.53 10.07 -3.83
N ILE A 158 18.37 10.96 -3.28
CA ILE A 158 19.79 11.06 -3.63
C ILE A 158 20.58 10.78 -2.37
N LYS A 159 21.43 9.75 -2.40
CA LYS A 159 22.28 9.37 -1.27
C LYS A 159 23.70 9.09 -1.71
N GLU A 160 24.66 9.75 -1.09
CA GLU A 160 26.09 9.68 -1.46
C GLU A 160 26.31 9.96 -2.96
N ASP A 161 25.53 10.90 -3.51
CA ASP A 161 25.49 11.26 -4.93
C ASP A 161 25.07 10.13 -5.89
N ILE A 162 24.39 9.12 -5.35
CA ILE A 162 23.72 8.09 -6.14
C ILE A 162 22.22 8.41 -6.18
N ASN A 163 21.64 8.39 -7.37
CA ASN A 163 20.20 8.45 -7.54
C ASN A 163 19.59 7.09 -7.19
N ILE A 164 18.57 7.08 -6.34
CA ILE A 164 17.90 5.84 -5.95
C ILE A 164 16.40 6.02 -6.19
N LEU A 165 15.85 5.10 -6.97
CA LEU A 165 14.42 4.94 -7.17
C LEU A 165 13.95 3.72 -6.38
N GLY A 166 12.95 3.89 -5.52
CA GLY A 166 12.45 2.84 -4.62
C GLY A 166 10.99 2.50 -4.92
N LEU A 167 10.69 1.24 -5.22
CA LEU A 167 9.33 0.75 -5.44
C LEU A 167 8.82 0.06 -4.18
N THR A 168 7.65 0.47 -3.68
CA THR A 168 7.05 -0.11 -2.47
C THR A 168 5.54 -0.19 -2.59
N SER A 169 4.89 -0.93 -1.69
CA SER A 169 3.42 -0.94 -1.62
C SER A 169 2.89 0.41 -1.15
N ALA A 170 1.81 0.90 -1.75
CA ALA A 170 1.17 2.14 -1.27
C ALA A 170 0.48 1.96 0.09
N PHE A 171 0.06 0.74 0.41
CA PHE A 171 -0.66 0.39 1.63
C PHE A 171 -0.03 -0.84 2.29
N VAL A 172 0.11 -0.82 3.61
CA VAL A 172 0.51 -2.00 4.39
C VAL A 172 -0.53 -2.26 5.47
N PHE A 173 -0.74 -3.54 5.77
CA PHE A 173 -1.70 -3.99 6.77
C PHE A 173 -0.98 -4.61 7.96
N VAL A 174 -1.44 -4.27 9.17
CA VAL A 174 -0.86 -4.73 10.44
C VAL A 174 -2.00 -5.31 11.29
N ASN A 175 -1.88 -6.58 11.66
CA ASN A 175 -2.83 -7.24 12.54
C ASN A 175 -2.25 -7.30 13.97
N ASN A 176 -2.71 -6.42 14.84
CA ASN A 176 -2.36 -6.40 16.27
C ASN A 176 -3.50 -6.98 17.14
N THR A 177 -4.42 -7.73 16.54
CA THR A 177 -5.44 -8.49 17.28
C THR A 177 -4.89 -9.84 17.72
N ARG A 178 -5.66 -10.58 18.51
CA ARG A 178 -5.31 -11.95 18.93
C ARG A 178 -5.79 -13.04 17.97
N LYS A 179 -6.51 -12.68 16.91
CA LYS A 179 -7.14 -13.64 15.98
C LYS A 179 -6.65 -13.44 14.55
N ASP A 180 -6.71 -14.51 13.77
CA ASP A 180 -6.49 -14.43 12.34
C ASP A 180 -7.60 -13.61 11.67
N LEU A 181 -7.19 -12.67 10.82
CA LEU A 181 -8.11 -11.82 10.06
C LEU A 181 -8.09 -12.22 8.59
N LEU A 182 -9.26 -12.17 7.96
CA LEU A 182 -9.43 -12.28 6.52
C LEU A 182 -9.56 -10.88 5.93
N VAL A 183 -8.66 -10.53 5.00
CA VAL A 183 -8.64 -9.20 4.37
C VAL A 183 -8.80 -9.28 2.86
N ALA A 184 -9.58 -8.36 2.29
CA ALA A 184 -9.77 -8.24 0.84
C ALA A 184 -9.74 -6.78 0.38
N ALA A 185 -8.74 -6.47 -0.43
CA ALA A 185 -8.54 -5.14 -1.01
C ALA A 185 -9.33 -5.01 -2.32
N THR A 186 -10.14 -3.95 -2.43
CA THR A 186 -11.02 -3.68 -3.58
C THR A 186 -10.81 -2.24 -4.07
N ALA A 187 -10.78 -2.04 -5.38
CA ALA A 187 -10.72 -0.74 -6.01
C ALA A 187 -11.98 -0.53 -6.86
N VAL A 188 -12.57 0.67 -6.78
CA VAL A 188 -13.82 1.03 -7.46
C VAL A 188 -13.64 2.39 -8.14
N PRO A 189 -13.87 2.53 -9.45
CA PRO A 189 -13.81 3.84 -10.10
C PRO A 189 -14.79 4.85 -9.49
N LYS A 190 -14.39 6.12 -9.40
CA LYS A 190 -15.26 7.25 -9.05
C LYS A 190 -16.25 7.53 -10.19
N GLY A 191 -17.41 8.09 -9.84
CA GLY A 191 -18.41 8.56 -10.81
C GLY A 191 -19.41 7.51 -11.31
N GLY A 192 -19.54 6.38 -10.61
CA GLY A 192 -20.66 5.45 -10.83
C GLY A 192 -21.93 5.93 -10.12
N ASP A 193 -23.06 5.94 -10.84
CA ASP A 193 -24.40 6.35 -10.36
C ASP A 193 -25.04 5.38 -9.35
N ARG A 194 -24.29 4.43 -8.78
CA ARG A 194 -24.86 3.33 -8.00
C ARG A 194 -24.29 3.25 -6.59
N GLU A 195 -25.21 3.00 -5.68
CA GLU A 195 -24.98 2.55 -4.32
C GLU A 195 -24.01 1.35 -4.30
N LEU A 196 -22.83 1.56 -3.69
CA LEU A 196 -21.74 0.60 -3.77
C LEU A 196 -21.82 -0.46 -2.67
N ILE A 197 -22.19 -1.68 -3.07
CA ILE A 197 -22.18 -2.87 -2.21
C ILE A 197 -20.87 -3.66 -2.43
N LEU A 198 -20.02 -3.70 -1.41
CA LEU A 198 -18.75 -4.41 -1.43
C LEU A 198 -18.95 -5.89 -1.02
N ARG A 199 -18.71 -6.81 -1.95
CA ARG A 199 -18.77 -8.28 -1.76
C ARG A 199 -17.50 -9.00 -2.26
N PRO A 200 -16.37 -8.89 -1.55
CA PRO A 200 -15.10 -9.40 -2.07
C PRO A 200 -15.17 -10.90 -2.36
N LYS A 201 -14.59 -11.33 -3.48
CA LYS A 201 -14.62 -12.74 -3.91
C LYS A 201 -13.53 -13.59 -3.25
N THR A 202 -12.43 -12.97 -2.83
CA THR A 202 -11.27 -13.67 -2.28
C THR A 202 -10.71 -12.86 -1.13
N PHE A 203 -10.29 -13.57 -0.08
CA PHE A 203 -9.67 -13.00 1.09
C PHE A 203 -8.26 -13.58 1.25
N LYS A 204 -7.37 -12.79 1.84
CA LYS A 204 -6.06 -13.21 2.31
C LYS A 204 -6.14 -13.39 3.82
N LEU A 205 -5.64 -14.52 4.32
CA LEU A 205 -5.47 -14.74 5.75
C LEU A 205 -4.27 -13.93 6.25
N VAL A 206 -4.46 -13.24 7.36
CA VAL A 206 -3.43 -12.45 8.04
C VAL A 206 -3.39 -12.85 9.51
N ALA A 207 -2.29 -13.50 9.89
CA ALA A 207 -2.05 -13.89 11.27
C ALA A 207 -1.77 -12.66 12.17
N PRO A 208 -2.07 -12.75 13.47
CA PRO A 208 -1.60 -11.83 14.50
C PRO A 208 -0.10 -11.59 14.46
N ASN A 209 0.30 -10.36 14.72
CA ASN A 209 1.68 -10.05 15.05
C ASN A 209 2.04 -10.64 16.42
N ARG A 210 3.29 -11.10 16.54
CA ARG A 210 3.82 -11.51 17.85
C ARG A 210 3.97 -10.28 18.73
N PRO A 211 3.74 -10.39 20.06
CA PRO A 211 3.99 -9.29 20.99
C PRO A 211 5.40 -8.71 20.81
N GLY A 212 5.51 -7.39 20.67
CA GLY A 212 6.78 -6.69 20.46
C GLY A 212 7.37 -6.81 19.05
N SER A 213 6.72 -7.51 18.12
CA SER A 213 7.11 -7.55 16.71
C SER A 213 6.24 -6.62 15.87
N PHE A 214 6.86 -5.89 14.95
CA PHE A 214 6.14 -5.12 13.94
C PHE A 214 6.27 -5.82 12.59
N GLN A 215 5.30 -6.68 12.28
CA GLN A 215 5.21 -7.29 10.96
C GLN A 215 4.05 -6.65 10.20
N SER A 216 4.34 -6.18 8.99
CA SER A 216 3.34 -5.60 8.11
C SER A 216 3.26 -6.41 6.83
N ILE A 217 2.06 -6.47 6.26
CA ILE A 217 1.79 -7.19 5.02
C ILE A 217 1.48 -6.17 3.92
N PRO A 218 2.21 -6.17 2.80
CA PRO A 218 1.96 -5.25 1.71
C PRO A 218 0.62 -5.54 1.03
N LEU A 219 -0.16 -4.49 0.78
CA LEU A 219 -1.42 -4.48 0.05
C LEU A 219 -1.21 -3.83 -1.32
N CYS A 220 -0.61 -4.58 -2.26
CA CYS A 220 -0.38 -4.06 -3.62
C CYS A 220 -1.48 -4.43 -4.61
N LYS A 221 -2.27 -5.47 -4.36
CA LYS A 221 -3.20 -6.06 -5.34
C LYS A 221 -4.63 -5.81 -4.91
N PHE A 222 -5.36 -5.03 -5.69
CA PHE A 222 -6.77 -4.71 -5.44
C PHE A 222 -7.64 -5.36 -6.50
N TRP A 223 -8.78 -5.93 -6.10
CA TRP A 223 -9.79 -6.37 -7.06
C TRP A 223 -10.53 -5.18 -7.62
N LEU A 224 -10.53 -5.06 -8.94
CA LEU A 224 -11.21 -3.98 -9.64
C LEU A 224 -12.68 -4.39 -9.87
N ARG A 225 -13.61 -3.59 -9.33
CA ARG A 225 -15.06 -3.87 -9.40
C ARG A 225 -15.66 -3.64 -10.78
N GLU A 226 -15.27 -2.56 -11.42
CA GLU A 226 -15.85 -2.07 -12.65
C GLU A 226 -14.78 -1.77 -13.68
N ARG A 227 -15.18 -1.53 -14.93
CA ARG A 227 -14.23 -1.16 -15.96
C ARG A 227 -13.66 0.22 -15.67
N TRP A 228 -12.42 0.24 -15.21
CA TRP A 228 -11.61 1.44 -15.18
C TRP A 228 -10.84 1.56 -16.50
N ARG A 229 -10.77 2.76 -17.06
CA ARG A 229 -9.94 3.08 -18.23
C ARG A 229 -8.91 4.16 -17.96
N GLY A 230 -9.02 4.82 -16.81
CA GLY A 230 -8.04 5.81 -16.41
C GLY A 230 -6.80 5.14 -15.87
N GLY A 231 -5.80 5.96 -15.58
CA GLY A 231 -4.55 5.49 -14.97
C GLY A 231 -4.12 6.31 -13.76
N ASN A 232 -4.97 7.24 -13.29
CA ASN A 232 -4.75 7.93 -12.03
C ASN A 232 -5.37 7.17 -10.85
N VAL A 233 -4.56 6.86 -9.84
CA VAL A 233 -5.05 6.24 -8.59
C VAL A 233 -6.09 7.11 -7.88
N SER A 234 -6.05 8.44 -8.06
CA SER A 234 -7.02 9.36 -7.48
C SER A 234 -8.45 9.18 -8.01
N GLU A 235 -8.62 8.54 -9.17
CA GLU A 235 -9.92 8.16 -9.74
C GLU A 235 -10.49 6.89 -9.09
N LEU A 236 -9.71 6.21 -8.25
CA LEU A 236 -10.11 4.97 -7.61
C LEU A 236 -10.49 5.21 -6.14
N LEU A 237 -11.66 4.71 -5.80
CA LEU A 237 -12.09 4.45 -4.44
C LEU A 237 -11.51 3.10 -3.97
N LEU A 238 -10.47 3.15 -3.14
CA LEU A 238 -9.83 2.00 -2.50
C LEU A 238 -10.48 1.60 -1.17
N PHE A 239 -10.80 0.32 -0.99
CA PHE A 239 -11.39 -0.23 0.21
C PHE A 239 -10.65 -1.48 0.68
N LEU A 240 -10.62 -1.68 2.00
CA LEU A 240 -10.19 -2.91 2.64
C LEU A 240 -11.36 -3.52 3.39
N ASN A 241 -11.78 -4.71 2.99
CA ASN A 241 -12.83 -5.46 3.68
C ASN A 241 -12.17 -6.42 4.67
N ILE A 242 -12.60 -6.39 5.92
CA ILE A 242 -12.00 -7.14 7.02
C ILE A 242 -13.07 -7.99 7.68
N THR A 243 -12.74 -9.24 7.99
CA THR A 243 -13.62 -10.13 8.75
C THR A 243 -12.79 -11.10 9.59
N LEU A 244 -13.40 -11.74 10.60
CA LEU A 244 -12.71 -12.79 11.35
C LEU A 244 -12.56 -14.05 10.48
N SER A 245 -11.44 -14.75 10.65
CA SER A 245 -11.28 -16.08 10.07
C SER A 245 -12.27 -17.05 10.72
N SER A 246 -12.99 -17.81 9.90
CA SER A 246 -13.95 -18.84 10.34
C SER A 246 -13.81 -20.08 9.44
N SER A 247 -14.19 -21.26 9.97
CA SER A 247 -14.25 -22.52 9.21
C SER A 247 -15.27 -22.45 8.06
N HIS A 248 -16.21 -21.52 8.11
CA HIS A 248 -17.16 -21.24 7.04
C HIS A 248 -16.80 -19.91 6.37
N LEU A 249 -16.74 -19.89 5.03
CA LEU A 249 -16.45 -18.69 4.24
C LEU A 249 -17.45 -17.57 4.60
N PRO A 250 -17.04 -16.47 5.26
CA PRO A 250 -17.98 -15.42 5.60
C PRO A 250 -18.01 -14.41 4.45
N ALA A 251 -18.92 -14.61 3.49
CA ALA A 251 -19.07 -13.72 2.35
C ALA A 251 -19.96 -12.48 2.65
N TYR A 252 -20.73 -12.49 3.74
CA TYR A 252 -21.82 -11.52 3.93
C TYR A 252 -21.60 -10.46 5.01
N ALA A 253 -20.57 -10.56 5.85
CA ALA A 253 -20.39 -9.69 7.02
C ALA A 253 -19.04 -8.96 7.09
N ALA A 254 -18.26 -8.93 6.00
CA ALA A 254 -16.99 -8.23 6.01
C ALA A 254 -17.20 -6.71 6.13
N ALA A 255 -16.50 -6.09 7.08
CA ALA A 255 -16.57 -4.66 7.34
C ALA A 255 -15.64 -3.90 6.37
N PRO A 256 -16.15 -3.00 5.52
CA PRO A 256 -15.34 -2.21 4.62
C PRO A 256 -14.75 -1.00 5.32
N ILE A 257 -13.47 -0.77 5.07
CA ILE A 257 -12.71 0.41 5.48
C ILE A 257 -12.29 1.17 4.23
N ARG A 258 -12.69 2.43 4.13
CA ARG A 258 -12.22 3.34 3.09
C ARG A 258 -10.74 3.65 3.31
N LEU A 259 -9.90 3.37 2.32
CA LEU A 259 -8.46 3.55 2.44
C LEU A 259 -8.01 4.95 2.02
N GLY A 260 -7.00 5.47 2.73
CA GLY A 260 -6.31 6.70 2.35
C GLY A 260 -7.09 8.00 2.61
N ILE A 261 -8.06 7.96 3.52
CA ILE A 261 -8.85 9.11 3.95
C ILE A 261 -8.84 9.22 5.49
N THR A 262 -9.07 10.43 6.01
CA THR A 262 -9.45 10.67 7.40
C THR A 262 -10.95 10.37 7.61
N PRO A 263 -11.42 9.90 8.78
CA PRO A 263 -10.70 9.79 10.04
C PRO A 263 -9.70 8.63 10.08
N ASN A 264 -8.61 8.86 10.82
CA ASN A 264 -7.49 7.92 10.97
C ASN A 264 -7.76 6.82 11.98
N ARG A 265 -8.90 6.84 12.68
CA ARG A 265 -9.33 5.85 13.67
C ARG A 265 -10.79 5.53 13.36
N ARG A 266 -11.18 4.26 13.44
CA ARG A 266 -12.56 3.80 13.26
C ARG A 266 -12.81 2.54 14.08
N PRO A 267 -13.64 2.61 15.13
CA PRO A 267 -14.08 1.41 15.85
C PRO A 267 -15.13 0.66 15.01
N ILE A 268 -15.00 -0.65 14.89
CA ILE A 268 -15.94 -1.54 14.21
C ILE A 268 -15.99 -2.89 14.93
N ALA A 269 -17.08 -3.64 14.74
CA ALA A 269 -17.11 -5.06 15.12
C ALA A 269 -16.85 -5.96 13.92
N LEU A 270 -16.02 -6.98 14.14
CA LEU A 270 -15.82 -8.07 13.19
C LEU A 270 -16.58 -9.30 13.70
N SER A 271 -17.33 -9.95 12.82
CA SER A 271 -18.01 -11.20 13.13
C SER A 271 -17.31 -12.38 12.48
N ASP A 272 -17.16 -13.48 13.22
CA ASP A 272 -17.07 -14.79 12.57
C ASP A 272 -18.50 -15.21 12.22
N GLY A 273 -18.73 -15.94 11.14
CA GLY A 273 -20.08 -16.25 10.64
C GLY A 273 -21.00 -17.01 11.62
N ASN A 274 -20.55 -17.27 12.86
CA ASN A 274 -21.20 -18.07 13.88
C ASN A 274 -21.63 -17.23 15.10
N THR A 275 -22.16 -16.02 14.87
CA THR A 275 -22.72 -15.10 15.89
C THR A 275 -21.75 -14.48 16.88
N HIS A 276 -20.46 -14.83 16.83
CA HIS A 276 -19.46 -14.23 17.70
C HIS A 276 -18.87 -12.97 17.07
N SER A 277 -18.90 -11.89 17.86
CA SER A 277 -18.45 -10.56 17.48
C SER A 277 -17.26 -10.13 18.31
N MET A 278 -16.28 -9.54 17.65
CA MET A 278 -15.05 -9.01 18.24
C MET A 278 -14.94 -7.51 17.95
N PRO A 279 -14.88 -6.65 18.97
CA PRO A 279 -14.71 -5.22 18.79
C PRO A 279 -13.25 -4.92 18.44
N VAL A 280 -13.03 -4.14 17.39
CA VAL A 280 -11.70 -3.74 16.94
C VAL A 280 -11.66 -2.26 16.58
N VAL A 281 -10.48 -1.67 16.69
CA VAL A 281 -10.20 -0.34 16.16
C VAL A 281 -9.31 -0.49 14.93
N VAL A 282 -9.75 0.10 13.83
CA VAL A 282 -8.93 0.26 12.64
C VAL A 282 -8.33 1.66 12.64
N THR A 283 -7.01 1.75 12.51
CA THR A 283 -6.32 3.03 12.35
C THR A 283 -5.56 3.10 11.04
N GLN A 284 -5.52 4.28 10.43
CA GLN A 284 -4.79 4.56 9.20
C GLN A 284 -3.90 5.77 9.42
N HIS A 285 -2.60 5.66 9.14
CA HIS A 285 -1.69 6.80 9.20
C HIS A 285 -0.64 6.70 8.09
N LYS A 286 -0.13 7.85 7.67
CA LYS A 286 0.93 7.90 6.66
C LYS A 286 2.29 7.83 7.36
N HIS A 287 3.12 6.87 6.99
CA HIS A 287 4.47 6.70 7.49
C HIS A 287 5.42 6.41 6.33
N GLU A 288 6.51 7.17 6.21
CA GLU A 288 7.51 7.04 5.14
C GLU A 288 6.89 6.92 3.73
N GLY A 289 5.88 7.77 3.46
CA GLY A 289 5.19 7.83 2.17
C GLY A 289 4.15 6.73 1.92
N ARG A 290 3.93 5.78 2.83
CA ARG A 290 2.92 4.71 2.72
C ARG A 290 1.82 4.83 3.74
N TRP A 291 0.63 4.31 3.43
CA TRP A 291 -0.44 4.16 4.41
C TRP A 291 -0.27 2.88 5.21
N VAL A 292 -0.17 3.02 6.53
CA VAL A 292 -0.14 1.92 7.48
C VAL A 292 -1.55 1.76 8.06
N VAL A 293 -2.19 0.65 7.71
CA VAL A 293 -3.52 0.27 8.20
C VAL A 293 -3.34 -0.76 9.31
N THR A 294 -3.68 -0.38 10.54
CA THR A 294 -3.53 -1.24 11.72
C THR A 294 -4.89 -1.60 12.28
N VAL A 295 -5.07 -2.86 12.66
CA VAL A 295 -6.25 -3.36 13.38
C VAL A 295 -5.80 -3.85 14.74
N ALA A 296 -6.46 -3.40 15.80
CA ALA A 296 -6.20 -3.83 17.17
C ALA A 296 -7.52 -4.10 17.90
N ASP A 297 -7.46 -4.90 18.97
CA ASP A 297 -8.61 -5.12 19.86
C ASP A 297 -9.11 -3.77 20.41
N ASP A 298 -10.42 -3.52 20.39
CA ASP A 298 -11.00 -2.34 21.04
C ASP A 298 -11.36 -2.67 22.49
N PRO A 299 -10.66 -2.11 23.50
CA PRO A 299 -10.96 -2.40 24.89
C PRO A 299 -12.24 -1.71 25.39
N CYS A 300 -12.76 -0.72 24.66
CA CYS A 300 -13.87 0.12 25.13
C CYS A 300 -14.89 0.41 24.02
N PRO A 301 -15.58 -0.62 23.48
CA PRO A 301 -16.69 -0.42 22.55
C PRO A 301 -17.83 0.36 23.23
N GLN A 302 -18.54 1.22 22.48
CA GLN A 302 -19.59 2.07 23.08
C GLN A 302 -20.83 1.27 23.51
N PHE A 303 -21.29 0.38 22.64
CA PHE A 303 -22.53 -0.36 22.82
C PHE A 303 -22.31 -1.85 22.61
N VAL A 304 -23.10 -2.64 23.34
CA VAL A 304 -23.31 -4.06 23.07
C VAL A 304 -24.78 -4.22 22.71
N ILE A 305 -25.05 -4.77 21.53
CA ILE A 305 -26.39 -4.91 20.98
C ILE A 305 -26.73 -6.40 20.96
N HIS A 306 -27.86 -6.74 21.58
CA HIS A 306 -28.41 -8.08 21.60
C HIS A 306 -29.61 -8.16 20.65
N ASN A 307 -29.50 -8.94 19.58
CA ASN A 307 -30.62 -9.20 18.68
C ASN A 307 -31.38 -10.45 19.14
N GLN A 308 -32.36 -10.29 20.02
CA GLN A 308 -33.23 -11.39 20.47
C GLN A 308 -34.39 -11.68 19.51
N SER A 309 -34.45 -11.01 18.36
CA SER A 309 -35.50 -11.22 17.37
C SER A 309 -35.21 -12.43 16.46
N GLN A 310 -36.18 -12.74 15.59
CA GLN A 310 -36.04 -13.75 14.53
C GLN A 310 -35.57 -13.15 13.19
N THR A 311 -35.27 -11.86 13.15
CA THR A 311 -34.89 -11.14 11.93
C THR A 311 -33.49 -10.54 12.07
N THR A 312 -32.80 -10.36 10.95
CA THR A 312 -31.54 -9.62 10.93
C THR A 312 -31.82 -8.14 11.17
N VAL A 313 -31.08 -7.53 12.09
CA VAL A 313 -31.17 -6.09 12.39
C VAL A 313 -29.96 -5.38 11.81
N ALA A 314 -30.19 -4.25 11.14
CA ALA A 314 -29.14 -3.32 10.75
C ALA A 314 -29.12 -2.14 11.73
N VAL A 315 -27.93 -1.73 12.14
CA VAL A 315 -27.72 -0.64 13.10
C VAL A 315 -26.97 0.48 12.40
N GLY A 316 -27.36 1.73 12.71
CA GLY A 316 -26.69 2.92 12.23
C GLY A 316 -26.99 4.12 13.13
N GLN A 317 -26.08 5.10 13.12
CA GLN A 317 -26.25 6.36 13.84
C GLN A 317 -27.21 7.28 13.08
N PRO A 318 -28.18 7.95 13.73
CA PRO A 318 -29.00 8.96 13.07
C PRO A 318 -28.20 10.25 12.77
N ILE A 319 -28.43 10.88 11.61
CA ILE A 319 -27.98 12.25 11.29
C ILE A 319 -29.13 13.18 11.66
N ASP A 320 -29.06 13.80 12.83
CA ASP A 320 -29.99 14.82 13.39
C ASP A 320 -31.48 14.72 13.04
N THR A 321 -32.30 14.42 14.04
CA THR A 321 -33.75 14.35 13.94
C THR A 321 -34.36 15.74 14.16
N ASP A 322 -34.85 16.37 13.09
CA ASP A 322 -36.03 17.22 13.27
C ASP A 322 -37.13 16.32 13.84
N ASP A 323 -37.64 16.63 15.04
CA ASP A 323 -38.62 15.82 15.80
C ASP A 323 -39.90 15.46 15.02
N ASN A 324 -40.12 16.07 13.84
CA ASN A 324 -41.27 15.88 12.97
C ASN A 324 -41.00 15.08 11.68
N ALA A 325 -39.80 14.52 11.48
CA ALA A 325 -39.48 13.76 10.27
C ALA A 325 -39.95 12.29 10.37
N PHE A 326 -40.88 11.88 9.49
CA PHE A 326 -41.31 10.47 9.34
C PHE A 326 -40.19 9.52 8.84
N HIS A 327 -39.04 10.07 8.43
CA HIS A 327 -37.88 9.33 7.95
C HIS A 327 -36.60 9.87 8.59
N VAL A 328 -35.91 9.03 9.35
CA VAL A 328 -34.61 9.36 9.96
C VAL A 328 -33.50 9.01 8.97
N GLN A 329 -32.66 9.99 8.62
CA GLN A 329 -31.46 9.74 7.84
C GLN A 329 -30.39 9.07 8.71
N VAL A 330 -29.69 8.10 8.14
CA VAL A 330 -28.66 7.32 8.84
C VAL A 330 -27.28 7.74 8.35
N ALA A 331 -26.37 7.97 9.28
CA ALA A 331 -24.99 8.31 9.02
C ALA A 331 -24.29 7.17 8.26
N PRO A 332 -23.56 7.48 7.19
CA PRO A 332 -22.83 6.45 6.46
C PRO A 332 -21.73 5.86 7.35
N GLU A 333 -21.81 4.56 7.61
CA GLU A 333 -20.79 3.84 8.38
C GLU A 333 -19.43 3.86 7.67
N CYS A 334 -19.43 3.68 6.34
CA CYS A 334 -18.24 3.75 5.50
C CYS A 334 -18.52 4.71 4.34
N PRO A 335 -17.74 5.80 4.18
CA PRO A 335 -17.92 6.72 3.06
C PRO A 335 -17.91 5.98 1.71
N ASP A 336 -18.75 6.43 0.78
CA ASP A 336 -18.89 5.89 -0.57
C ASP A 336 -19.33 4.40 -0.65
N SER A 337 -19.78 3.79 0.46
CA SER A 337 -20.27 2.40 0.47
C SER A 337 -21.58 2.27 1.25
N GLN A 338 -22.49 1.46 0.71
CA GLN A 338 -23.67 1.02 1.44
C GLN A 338 -23.34 -0.19 2.28
N TRP A 339 -22.89 0.08 3.49
CA TRP A 339 -22.64 -0.94 4.48
C TRP A 339 -23.19 -0.48 5.83
N TYR A 340 -23.84 -1.41 6.53
CA TYR A 340 -24.34 -1.21 7.88
C TYR A 340 -23.82 -2.33 8.76
N CYS A 341 -23.68 -2.06 10.06
CA CYS A 341 -23.44 -3.12 11.02
C CYS A 341 -24.71 -3.98 11.08
N THR A 342 -24.61 -5.25 10.69
CA THR A 342 -25.75 -6.17 10.65
C THR A 342 -25.57 -7.27 11.70
N LEU A 343 -26.65 -7.56 12.43
CA LEU A 343 -26.71 -8.64 13.41
C LEU A 343 -27.69 -9.69 12.93
N PRO A 344 -27.26 -10.95 12.72
CA PRO A 344 -28.16 -12.06 12.54
C PRO A 344 -29.14 -12.24 13.72
N PRO A 345 -30.24 -13.00 13.53
CA PRO A 345 -31.12 -13.41 14.62
C PRO A 345 -30.35 -14.09 15.76
N GLN A 346 -30.75 -13.84 17.01
CA GLN A 346 -30.15 -14.43 18.21
C GLN A 346 -28.64 -14.14 18.39
N ALA A 347 -28.11 -13.10 17.75
CA ALA A 347 -26.70 -12.74 17.82
C ALA A 347 -26.43 -11.54 18.74
N VAL A 348 -25.15 -11.37 19.11
CA VAL A 348 -24.66 -10.22 19.87
C VAL A 348 -23.54 -9.56 19.09
N THR A 349 -23.53 -8.23 19.02
CA THR A 349 -22.40 -7.48 18.47
C THR A 349 -22.04 -6.27 19.29
N HIS A 350 -20.80 -5.82 19.12
CA HIS A 350 -20.37 -4.50 19.58
C HIS A 350 -20.64 -3.45 18.51
N TYR A 351 -21.06 -2.27 18.93
CA TYR A 351 -21.29 -1.16 18.01
C TYR A 351 -20.72 0.12 18.59
N SER A 352 -20.07 0.88 17.73
CA SER A 352 -19.60 2.23 18.01
C SER A 352 -20.04 3.09 16.85
N THR A 353 -20.62 4.24 17.15
CA THR A 353 -21.18 5.15 16.15
C THR A 353 -20.07 5.72 15.25
N PRO A 354 -20.34 5.98 13.95
CA PRO A 354 -19.38 6.61 13.05
C PRO A 354 -18.83 7.96 13.55
N GLY A 355 -19.65 8.73 14.28
CA GLY A 355 -19.25 9.99 14.92
C GLY A 355 -18.38 9.81 16.18
N TYR A 356 -18.27 8.59 16.73
CA TYR A 356 -17.41 8.32 17.87
C TYR A 356 -15.98 8.03 17.43
N CYS A 357 -15.19 9.10 17.30
CA CYS A 357 -13.74 9.04 17.08
C CYS A 357 -13.02 10.22 17.70
#